data_AF-A0A7C1S885-F1
#
_entry.id   AF-A0A7C1S885-F1
#
_cell.length_a   1.000
_cell.length_b   1.000
_cell.length_c   1.000
_cell.angle_alpha   90.00
_cell.angle_beta   90.00
_cell.angle_gamma   90.00
#
_symmetry.space_group_name_H-M   'P 1'
#
loop_
_entity.id
_entity.type
_entity.pdbx_description
1 polymer ?
#
loop_
_entity_poly.entity_id
_entity_poly.type
_entity_poly.pdbx_seq_one_letter_code
_entity_poly.pdbx_strand_id
1 'polypeptide(L)'
;MIRVKRYQTPFMRSRRVLAIMDPQKSVKHLSKFLSYVLGRRPDEFGLVLDSNGFVKIKTLLKVASEEDGWKYIRRSHIGELLIVLPNPPVELKENFIRAKSRDNLPQPIRVDTPPTSLFTCVRRKAYPRMIEKGIFSSGDSDVILSSNQQMAIRMGKRIDQAPVLLTIQTRKAAKKGVCFYRTGDLIYIANSIPPNCFTGPAIPRRKEVPEKQDMKKEEKVERLPGSFILSFDGEKDQKKKIARKKRQKEIAWKKDRKRLKHAKDKMWPA
;
A
#
# COMPACT_ATOMS: atom_id res chain seq x y z
N MET A 1 -20.86 57.73 33.27
CA MET A 1 -19.82 57.61 32.23
C MET A 1 -18.75 56.62 32.70
N ILE A 2 -18.85 55.35 32.30
CA ILE A 2 -17.92 54.29 32.73
C ILE A 2 -17.11 53.84 31.51
N ARG A 3 -15.79 53.98 31.65
CA ARG A 3 -14.77 53.78 30.63
C ARG A 3 -14.43 52.29 30.52
N VAL A 4 -14.81 51.64 29.42
CA VAL A 4 -14.47 50.22 29.16
C VAL A 4 -13.38 50.15 28.10
N LYS A 5 -12.14 49.88 28.52
CA LYS A 5 -11.07 49.41 27.64
C LYS A 5 -11.27 47.91 27.39
N ARG A 6 -11.38 47.47 26.12
CA ARG A 6 -11.19 46.07 25.74
C ARG A 6 -10.36 45.93 24.46
N TYR A 7 -9.09 45.62 24.70
CA TYR A 7 -8.21 44.68 24.01
C TYR A 7 -8.40 44.45 22.50
N GLN A 8 -7.47 45.03 21.74
CA GLN A 8 -7.05 44.62 20.41
C GLN A 8 -6.49 43.19 20.46
N THR A 9 -7.01 42.29 19.62
CA THR A 9 -6.35 41.01 19.30
C THR A 9 -5.94 41.05 17.82
N PRO A 10 -4.69 40.73 17.45
CA PRO A 10 -4.30 40.69 16.05
C PRO A 10 -4.61 39.30 15.49
N PHE A 11 -5.68 39.21 14.69
CA PHE A 11 -6.00 38.03 13.90
C PHE A 11 -5.06 37.95 12.69
N MET A 12 -3.91 37.29 12.85
CA MET A 12 -3.00 36.97 11.74
C MET A 12 -3.65 35.95 10.81
N ARG A 13 -4.27 36.43 9.73
CA ARG A 13 -4.61 35.62 8.55
C ARG A 13 -3.33 35.28 7.79
N SER A 14 -2.83 34.08 8.00
CA SER A 14 -1.91 33.42 7.07
C SER A 14 -2.63 33.25 5.73
N ARG A 15 -2.31 34.13 4.77
CA ARG A 15 -2.70 33.98 3.36
C ARG A 15 -1.91 32.82 2.76
N ARG A 16 -2.49 31.61 2.75
CA ARG A 16 -2.08 30.59 1.77
C ARG A 16 -2.56 31.05 0.40
N VAL A 17 -1.63 31.57 -0.39
CA VAL A 17 -1.81 31.76 -1.83
C VAL A 17 -1.90 30.36 -2.43
N LEU A 18 -3.11 29.83 -2.57
CA LEU A 18 -3.39 28.81 -3.57
C LEU A 18 -3.18 29.49 -4.92
N ALA A 19 -2.01 29.28 -5.51
CA ALA A 19 -1.75 29.68 -6.87
C ALA A 19 -2.85 29.07 -7.75
N ILE A 20 -3.74 29.91 -8.26
CA ILE A 20 -4.74 29.55 -9.26
C ILE A 20 -3.94 29.36 -10.56
N MET A 21 -3.41 28.14 -10.74
CA MET A 21 -2.80 27.74 -12.00
C MET A 21 -3.91 27.66 -13.06
N ASP A 22 -3.66 28.28 -14.20
CA ASP A 22 -4.50 28.15 -15.39
C ASP A 22 -4.73 26.65 -15.72
N PRO A 23 -5.99 26.18 -15.73
CA PRO A 23 -6.32 24.78 -15.97
C PRO A 23 -5.67 24.23 -17.24
N GLN A 24 -5.61 25.03 -18.31
CA GLN A 24 -5.04 24.62 -19.59
C GLN A 24 -3.51 24.43 -19.52
N LYS A 25 -2.81 25.29 -18.76
CA LYS A 25 -1.38 25.13 -18.50
C LYS A 25 -1.12 23.89 -17.64
N SER A 26 -2.01 23.59 -16.68
CA SER A 26 -1.90 22.41 -15.84
C SER A 26 -2.06 21.09 -16.63
N VAL A 27 -3.00 21.04 -17.58
CA VAL A 27 -3.25 19.85 -18.44
C VAL A 27 -2.09 19.58 -19.40
N LYS A 28 -1.54 20.62 -20.04
CA LYS A 28 -0.37 20.49 -20.92
C LYS A 28 0.86 20.00 -20.17
N HIS A 29 1.12 20.53 -18.97
CA HIS A 29 2.21 20.03 -18.14
C HIS A 29 1.98 18.58 -17.71
N LEU A 30 0.76 18.21 -17.33
CA LEU A 30 0.43 16.84 -16.95
C LEU A 30 0.66 15.88 -18.13
N SER A 31 0.26 16.28 -19.33
CA SER A 31 0.50 15.53 -20.55
C SER A 31 1.99 15.28 -20.83
N LYS A 32 2.82 16.31 -20.66
CA LYS A 32 4.28 16.20 -20.81
C LYS A 32 4.89 15.29 -19.75
N PHE A 33 4.45 15.41 -18.49
CA PHE A 33 4.89 14.55 -17.40
C PHE A 33 4.53 13.08 -17.65
N LEU A 34 3.27 12.80 -18.01
CA LEU A 34 2.82 11.44 -18.31
C LEU A 34 3.57 10.83 -19.50
N SER A 35 3.81 11.61 -20.55
CA SER A 35 4.60 11.16 -21.71
C SER A 35 6.03 10.79 -21.33
N TYR A 36 6.64 11.54 -20.41
CA TYR A 36 7.98 11.25 -19.92
C TYR A 36 8.02 9.98 -19.08
N VAL A 37 7.16 9.91 -18.05
CA VAL A 37 7.09 8.80 -17.08
C VAL A 37 6.73 7.49 -17.77
N LEU A 38 5.78 7.51 -18.70
CA LEU A 38 5.24 6.29 -19.32
C LEU A 38 5.83 5.96 -20.69
N GLY A 39 6.52 6.90 -21.34
CA GLY A 39 6.98 6.74 -22.73
C GLY A 39 8.49 6.93 -22.94
N ARG A 40 9.23 7.40 -21.92
CA ARG A 40 10.69 7.60 -22.03
C ARG A 40 11.47 6.94 -20.91
N ARG A 41 11.22 7.33 -19.66
CA ARG A 41 12.03 6.92 -18.50
C ARG A 41 11.16 6.44 -17.34
N PRO A 42 10.46 5.30 -17.47
CA PRO A 42 9.73 4.70 -16.35
C PRO A 42 10.67 4.24 -15.23
N ASP A 43 11.92 3.93 -15.56
CA ASP A 43 12.96 3.44 -14.66
C ASP A 43 13.36 4.45 -13.58
N GLU A 44 13.44 5.73 -13.94
CA GLU A 44 13.70 6.84 -12.99
C GLU A 44 12.64 6.94 -11.90
N PHE A 45 11.43 6.46 -12.18
CA PHE A 45 10.33 6.49 -11.22
C PHE A 45 10.12 5.16 -10.52
N GLY A 46 10.97 4.14 -10.74
CA GLY A 46 10.75 2.82 -10.15
C GLY A 46 9.50 2.14 -10.72
N LEU A 47 9.15 2.40 -11.97
CA LEU A 47 8.03 1.78 -12.66
C LEU A 47 8.54 0.69 -13.61
N VAL A 48 7.90 -0.47 -13.52
CA VAL A 48 8.04 -1.55 -14.50
C VAL A 48 6.74 -1.61 -15.28
N LEU A 49 6.85 -1.45 -16.59
CA LEU A 49 5.72 -1.57 -17.51
C LEU A 49 5.59 -3.04 -17.94
N ASP A 50 4.36 -3.46 -18.20
CA ASP A 50 4.10 -4.76 -18.84
C ASP A 50 4.59 -4.75 -20.30
N SER A 51 4.67 -5.93 -20.92
CA SER A 51 4.91 -6.18 -22.35
C SER A 51 4.17 -5.21 -23.28
N ASN A 52 2.93 -4.85 -22.94
CA ASN A 52 2.10 -3.93 -23.71
C ASN A 52 2.27 -2.44 -23.35
N GLY A 53 3.16 -2.11 -22.42
CA GLY A 53 3.43 -0.76 -21.91
C GLY A 53 2.51 -0.31 -20.76
N PHE A 54 1.65 -1.20 -20.24
CA PHE A 54 0.65 -0.84 -19.24
C PHE A 54 1.20 -0.81 -17.81
N VAL A 55 0.70 0.14 -17.02
CA VAL A 55 0.88 0.21 -15.58
C VAL A 55 -0.45 0.51 -14.87
N LYS A 56 -0.61 0.03 -13.64
CA LYS A 56 -1.80 0.34 -12.82
C LYS A 56 -1.84 1.84 -12.51
N ILE A 57 -2.99 2.48 -12.74
CA ILE A 57 -3.20 3.91 -12.44
C ILE A 57 -2.91 4.22 -10.97
N LYS A 58 -3.26 3.31 -10.05
CA LYS A 58 -2.96 3.46 -8.62
C LYS A 58 -1.46 3.56 -8.35
N THR A 59 -0.63 2.83 -9.09
CA THR A 59 0.84 2.88 -8.95
C THR A 59 1.37 4.20 -9.50
N LEU A 60 0.88 4.62 -10.68
CA LEU A 60 1.25 5.91 -11.27
C LEU A 60 0.89 7.10 -10.36
N LEU A 61 -0.29 7.09 -9.75
CA LEU A 61 -0.69 8.16 -8.83
C LEU A 61 0.20 8.23 -7.58
N LYS A 62 0.68 7.09 -7.07
CA LYS A 62 1.66 7.06 -5.97
C LYS A 62 3.00 7.66 -6.41
N VAL A 63 3.47 7.31 -7.60
CA VAL A 63 4.67 7.92 -8.20
C VAL A 63 4.51 9.44 -8.32
N ALA A 64 3.40 9.89 -8.92
CA ALA A 64 3.13 11.32 -9.08
C ALA A 64 3.06 12.05 -7.72
N SER A 65 2.55 11.40 -6.67
CA SER A 65 2.49 12.00 -5.34
C SER A 65 3.85 12.18 -4.65
N GLU A 66 4.90 11.54 -5.15
CA GLU A 66 6.26 11.72 -4.64
C GLU A 66 6.97 12.88 -5.33
N GLU A 67 6.57 13.22 -6.55
CA GLU A 67 7.18 14.28 -7.35
C GLU A 67 6.64 15.65 -6.94
N ASP A 68 7.53 16.64 -6.89
CA ASP A 68 7.14 18.00 -6.56
C ASP A 68 6.30 18.61 -7.67
N GLY A 69 5.26 19.36 -7.28
CA GLY A 69 4.26 19.89 -8.20
C GLY A 69 3.18 18.89 -8.65
N TRP A 70 3.28 17.61 -8.27
CA TRP A 70 2.38 16.56 -8.77
C TRP A 70 1.53 15.87 -7.68
N LYS A 71 1.70 16.29 -6.42
CA LYS A 71 1.01 15.78 -5.21
C LYS A 71 -0.52 15.85 -5.27
N TYR A 72 -1.08 16.76 -6.04
CA TYR A 72 -2.53 16.95 -6.15
C TYR A 72 -3.18 16.11 -7.26
N ILE A 73 -2.39 15.40 -8.09
CA ILE A 73 -2.95 14.62 -9.20
C ILE A 73 -3.86 13.51 -8.65
N ARG A 74 -4.99 13.34 -9.33
CA ARG A 74 -6.02 12.34 -9.06
C ARG A 74 -6.40 11.72 -10.39
N ARG A 75 -7.10 10.59 -10.32
CA ARG A 75 -7.64 9.92 -11.51
C ARG A 75 -8.53 10.86 -12.36
N SER A 76 -9.28 11.76 -11.72
CA SER A 76 -10.11 12.75 -12.42
C SER A 76 -9.30 13.65 -13.36
N HIS A 77 -8.12 14.12 -12.94
CA HIS A 77 -7.26 14.97 -13.77
C HIS A 77 -6.72 14.23 -15.00
N ILE A 78 -6.49 12.92 -14.88
CA ILE A 78 -6.11 12.07 -16.04
C ILE A 78 -7.31 11.94 -17.00
N GLY A 79 -8.53 11.81 -16.48
CA GLY A 79 -9.74 11.78 -17.31
C GLY A 79 -9.97 13.11 -18.03
N GLU A 80 -9.82 14.23 -17.34
CA GLU A 80 -9.91 15.57 -17.92
C GLU A 80 -8.90 15.76 -19.07
N LEU A 81 -7.66 15.31 -18.89
CA LEU A 81 -6.64 15.35 -19.92
C LEU A 81 -7.05 14.64 -21.22
N LEU A 82 -7.76 13.50 -21.11
CA LEU A 82 -8.24 12.75 -22.27
C LEU A 82 -9.41 13.44 -22.99
N ILE A 83 -10.18 14.26 -22.28
CA ILE A 83 -11.33 14.99 -22.84
C ILE A 83 -10.88 16.30 -23.49
N VAL A 84 -9.97 17.02 -22.83
CA VAL A 84 -9.54 18.35 -23.23
C VAL A 84 -8.53 18.32 -24.38
N LEU A 85 -7.64 17.33 -24.42
CA LEU A 85 -6.65 17.23 -25.49
C LEU A 85 -7.20 16.40 -26.66
N PRO A 86 -7.14 16.91 -27.91
CA PRO A 86 -7.66 16.18 -29.07
C PRO A 86 -6.86 14.91 -29.38
N ASN A 87 -5.56 14.91 -29.10
CA ASN A 87 -4.71 13.72 -29.21
C ASN A 87 -3.85 13.56 -27.94
N PRO A 88 -4.41 12.98 -26.87
CA PRO A 88 -3.65 12.77 -25.65
C PRO A 88 -2.55 11.72 -25.89
N PRO A 89 -1.34 11.89 -25.32
CA PRO A 89 -0.21 10.99 -25.53
C PRO A 89 -0.32 9.66 -24.75
N VAL A 90 -1.39 9.50 -23.98
CA VAL A 90 -1.67 8.33 -23.16
C VAL A 90 -3.03 7.74 -23.50
N GLU A 91 -3.21 6.47 -23.17
CA GLU A 91 -4.47 5.76 -23.27
C GLU A 91 -4.78 5.01 -21.98
N LEU A 92 -6.08 4.86 -21.69
CA LEU A 92 -6.58 4.15 -20.53
C LEU A 92 -7.27 2.86 -20.95
N LYS A 93 -6.97 1.78 -20.23
CA LYS A 93 -7.69 0.52 -20.31
C LYS A 93 -8.11 0.12 -18.89
N GLU A 94 -9.38 0.33 -18.56
CA GLU A 94 -9.96 0.07 -17.23
C GLU A 94 -9.19 0.75 -16.07
N ASN A 95 -8.30 0.02 -15.40
CA ASN A 95 -7.47 0.47 -14.28
C ASN A 95 -5.98 0.61 -14.63
N PHE A 96 -5.67 0.49 -15.92
CA PHE A 96 -4.33 0.59 -16.48
C PHE A 96 -4.21 1.81 -17.39
N ILE A 97 -2.99 2.32 -17.47
CA ILE A 97 -2.61 3.44 -18.32
C ILE A 97 -1.30 3.09 -19.03
N ARG A 98 -1.15 3.54 -20.27
CA ARG A 98 0.11 3.47 -21.02
C ARG A 98 0.31 4.70 -21.88
N ALA A 99 1.54 4.94 -22.32
CA ALA A 99 1.83 5.90 -23.39
C ALA A 99 1.50 5.29 -24.76
N LYS A 100 1.01 6.13 -25.69
CA LYS A 100 0.80 5.76 -27.09
C LYS A 100 2.12 5.57 -27.84
N SER A 101 3.09 6.46 -27.60
CA SER A 101 4.45 6.33 -28.12
C SER A 101 5.27 5.44 -27.19
N ARG A 102 5.85 4.38 -27.74
CA ARG A 102 6.55 3.31 -26.99
C ARG A 102 7.95 3.05 -27.53
N ASP A 103 8.37 3.75 -28.57
CA ASP A 103 9.58 3.42 -29.33
C ASP A 103 10.85 3.57 -28.47
N ASN A 104 10.77 4.40 -27.42
CA ASN A 104 11.87 4.66 -26.50
C ASN A 104 11.76 3.88 -25.18
N LEU A 105 10.81 2.94 -25.06
CA LEU A 105 10.65 2.19 -23.82
C LEU A 105 11.77 1.17 -23.62
N PRO A 106 12.36 1.09 -22.42
CA PRO A 106 13.33 0.06 -22.12
C PRO A 106 12.67 -1.31 -22.15
N GLN A 107 13.15 -2.18 -23.03
CA GLN A 107 12.75 -3.58 -23.03
C GLN A 107 13.58 -4.35 -21.98
N PRO A 108 13.00 -5.37 -21.33
CA PRO A 108 13.73 -6.22 -20.40
C PRO A 108 14.78 -7.03 -21.16
N ILE A 109 16.06 -6.76 -20.91
CA ILE A 109 17.19 -7.46 -21.51
C ILE A 109 17.79 -8.39 -20.47
N ARG A 110 17.99 -9.66 -20.83
CA ARG A 110 18.67 -10.62 -19.95
C ARG A 110 20.11 -10.16 -19.70
N VAL A 111 20.53 -10.17 -18.44
CA VAL A 111 21.90 -9.81 -18.04
C VAL A 111 22.55 -10.99 -17.36
N ASP A 112 23.64 -11.49 -17.95
CA ASP A 112 24.39 -12.62 -17.39
C ASP A 112 25.28 -12.19 -16.22
N THR A 113 25.76 -10.94 -16.24
CA THR A 113 26.60 -10.35 -15.17
C THR A 113 25.95 -9.11 -14.55
N PRO A 114 24.92 -9.28 -13.69
CA PRO A 114 24.32 -8.15 -12.97
C PRO A 114 25.30 -7.55 -11.93
N PRO A 115 25.05 -6.32 -11.44
CA PRO A 115 25.83 -5.71 -10.36
C PRO A 115 25.93 -6.62 -9.14
N THR A 116 27.03 -6.57 -8.40
CA THR A 116 27.32 -7.46 -7.25
C THR A 116 26.20 -7.48 -6.20
N SER A 117 25.58 -6.32 -5.99
CA SER A 117 24.49 -6.13 -5.05
C SER A 117 23.33 -5.40 -5.73
N LEU A 118 22.13 -5.93 -5.56
CA LEU A 118 20.88 -5.26 -5.91
C LEU A 118 20.04 -5.05 -4.65
N PHE A 119 19.15 -4.08 -4.68
CA PHE A 119 18.33 -3.70 -3.53
C PHE A 119 16.85 -3.88 -3.83
N THR A 120 16.12 -4.38 -2.85
CA THR A 120 14.65 -4.40 -2.91
C THR A 120 14.09 -4.09 -1.54
N CYS A 121 12.84 -3.65 -1.51
CA CYS A 121 12.14 -3.38 -0.26
C CYS A 121 10.89 -4.25 -0.16
N VAL A 122 10.71 -4.83 1.02
CA VAL A 122 9.60 -5.72 1.31
C VAL A 122 8.76 -5.17 2.46
N ARG A 123 7.49 -5.57 2.51
CA ARG A 123 6.60 -5.25 3.64
C ARG A 123 7.17 -5.83 4.91
N ARG A 124 7.14 -5.06 6.01
CA ARG A 124 7.65 -5.53 7.31
C ARG A 124 7.00 -6.82 7.78
N LYS A 125 5.69 -6.98 7.50
CA LYS A 125 4.93 -8.20 7.84
C LYS A 125 5.28 -9.41 6.96
N ALA A 126 5.75 -9.20 5.74
CA ALA A 126 6.09 -10.27 4.82
C ALA A 126 7.53 -10.78 5.01
N TYR A 127 8.39 -9.96 5.63
CA TYR A 127 9.81 -10.25 5.79
C TYR A 127 10.13 -11.60 6.48
N PRO A 128 9.49 -12.00 7.61
CA PRO A 128 9.75 -13.32 8.22
C PRO A 128 9.53 -14.49 7.28
N ARG A 129 8.40 -14.48 6.55
CA ARG A 129 8.07 -15.53 5.59
C ARG A 129 9.05 -15.57 4.41
N MET A 130 9.55 -14.40 3.99
CA MET A 130 10.51 -14.32 2.90
C MET A 130 11.88 -14.86 3.28
N ILE A 131 12.33 -14.72 4.53
CA ILE A 131 13.59 -15.35 4.98
C ILE A 131 13.52 -16.87 4.82
N GLU A 132 12.40 -17.47 5.23
CA GLU A 132 12.22 -18.93 5.17
C GLU A 132 12.05 -19.45 3.74
N LYS A 133 11.18 -18.80 2.95
CA LYS A 133 10.77 -19.32 1.64
C LYS A 133 11.58 -18.75 0.48
N GLY A 134 12.14 -17.56 0.62
CA GLY A 134 12.64 -16.74 -0.48
C GLY A 134 11.68 -15.60 -0.83
N ILE A 135 12.13 -14.73 -1.74
CA ILE A 135 11.33 -13.63 -2.27
C ILE A 135 10.63 -14.14 -3.53
N PHE A 136 9.32 -14.25 -3.43
CA PHE A 136 8.44 -14.52 -4.57
C PHE A 136 7.45 -13.38 -4.69
N SER A 137 7.28 -12.90 -5.91
CA SER A 137 6.13 -12.08 -6.24
C SER A 137 4.88 -12.98 -6.30
N SER A 138 3.74 -12.44 -5.86
CA SER A 138 2.48 -13.21 -5.86
C SER A 138 1.84 -13.14 -7.24
N GLY A 139 1.63 -14.29 -7.89
CA GLY A 139 1.10 -14.39 -9.25
C GLY A 139 2.18 -14.24 -10.33
N ASP A 140 1.80 -13.82 -11.53
CA ASP A 140 2.69 -13.67 -12.71
C ASP A 140 3.52 -12.37 -12.70
N SER A 141 3.70 -11.77 -11.53
CA SER A 141 4.54 -10.57 -11.42
C SER A 141 5.96 -11.00 -11.08
N ASP A 142 6.95 -10.32 -11.65
CA ASP A 142 8.33 -10.54 -11.27
C ASP A 142 8.73 -9.74 -10.01
N VAL A 143 9.87 -10.09 -9.43
CA VAL A 143 10.50 -9.35 -8.33
C VAL A 143 11.25 -8.14 -8.88
N ILE A 144 10.83 -6.95 -8.48
CA ILE A 144 11.45 -5.68 -8.88
C ILE A 144 12.60 -5.34 -7.95
N LEU A 145 13.76 -5.10 -8.54
CA LEU A 145 15.04 -4.80 -7.92
C LEU A 145 15.57 -3.47 -8.44
N SER A 146 16.41 -2.80 -7.65
CA SER A 146 17.12 -1.62 -8.11
C SER A 146 18.60 -1.70 -7.81
N SER A 147 19.42 -1.13 -8.70
CA SER A 147 20.84 -0.92 -8.44
C SER A 147 21.08 0.15 -7.35
N ASN A 148 20.13 1.05 -7.14
CA ASN A 148 20.24 2.14 -6.17
C ASN A 148 19.39 1.86 -4.92
N GLN A 149 20.03 1.92 -3.74
CA GLN A 149 19.38 1.75 -2.45
C GLN A 149 18.26 2.78 -2.20
N GLN A 150 18.47 4.05 -2.57
CA GLN A 150 17.47 5.10 -2.36
C GLN A 150 16.21 4.84 -3.19
N MET A 151 16.39 4.35 -4.43
CA MET A 151 15.29 3.97 -5.31
C MET A 151 14.51 2.78 -4.74
N ALA A 152 15.20 1.75 -4.23
CA ALA A 152 14.55 0.63 -3.56
C ALA A 152 13.71 1.07 -2.35
N ILE A 153 14.24 1.96 -1.50
CA ILE A 153 13.51 2.54 -0.36
C ILE A 153 12.29 3.33 -0.84
N ARG A 154 12.45 4.14 -1.88
CA ARG A 154 11.38 4.94 -2.50
C ARG A 154 10.24 4.03 -2.97
N MET A 155 10.56 2.97 -3.72
CA MET A 155 9.58 1.96 -4.13
C MET A 155 8.94 1.25 -2.94
N GLY A 156 9.73 0.93 -1.90
CA GLY A 156 9.25 0.30 -0.67
C GLY A 156 8.22 1.13 0.08
N LYS A 157 8.44 2.45 0.18
CA LYS A 157 7.54 3.40 0.86
C LYS A 157 6.15 3.47 0.22
N ARG A 158 6.04 3.16 -1.07
CA ARG A 158 4.74 3.05 -1.77
C ARG A 158 3.90 1.88 -1.29
N ILE A 159 4.55 0.88 -0.72
CA ILE A 159 3.95 -0.40 -0.32
C ILE A 159 3.66 -0.42 1.18
N ASP A 160 4.60 0.06 1.99
CA ASP A 160 4.54 0.08 3.46
C ASP A 160 5.19 1.37 3.98
N GLN A 161 4.73 1.90 5.11
CA GLN A 161 5.31 3.11 5.71
C GLN A 161 6.73 2.86 6.24
N ALA A 162 6.98 1.65 6.75
CA ALA A 162 8.28 1.22 7.27
C ALA A 162 8.74 -0.06 6.54
N PRO A 163 9.15 0.07 5.26
CA PRO A 163 9.60 -1.07 4.47
C PRO A 163 10.94 -1.59 4.99
N VAL A 164 11.15 -2.90 4.86
CA VAL A 164 12.44 -3.52 5.16
C VAL A 164 13.27 -3.55 3.89
N LEU A 165 14.44 -2.92 3.93
CA LEU A 165 15.42 -2.97 2.85
C LEU A 165 16.18 -4.30 2.89
N LEU A 166 16.26 -4.95 1.74
CA LEU A 166 17.01 -6.18 1.51
C LEU A 166 18.09 -5.94 0.47
N THR A 167 19.27 -6.47 0.75
CA THR A 167 20.41 -6.49 -0.16
C THR A 167 20.54 -7.88 -0.76
N ILE A 168 20.42 -8.00 -2.07
CA ILE A 168 20.46 -9.25 -2.82
C ILE A 168 21.86 -9.45 -3.37
N GLN A 169 22.44 -10.61 -3.08
CA GLN A 169 23.75 -11.03 -3.57
C GLN A 169 23.55 -11.74 -4.92
N THR A 170 23.65 -10.97 -6.00
CA THR A 170 23.32 -11.44 -7.36
C THR A 170 24.17 -12.63 -7.79
N ARG A 171 25.47 -12.64 -7.46
CA ARG A 171 26.36 -13.77 -7.75
C ARG A 171 25.88 -15.08 -7.13
N LYS A 172 25.40 -15.04 -5.88
CA LYS A 172 24.87 -16.23 -5.20
C LYS A 172 23.54 -16.67 -5.81
N ALA A 173 22.69 -15.71 -6.17
CA ALA A 173 21.41 -15.99 -6.83
C ALA A 173 21.61 -16.60 -8.24
N ALA A 174 22.53 -16.06 -9.03
CA ALA A 174 22.87 -16.56 -10.37
C ALA A 174 23.42 -18.00 -10.31
N LYS A 175 24.28 -18.33 -9.32
CA LYS A 175 24.73 -19.71 -9.08
C LYS A 175 23.61 -20.69 -8.76
N LYS A 176 22.48 -20.20 -8.22
CA LYS A 176 21.28 -20.99 -7.96
C LYS A 176 20.27 -20.98 -9.13
N GLY A 177 20.68 -20.49 -10.31
CA GLY A 177 19.85 -20.48 -11.52
C GLY A 177 18.91 -19.26 -11.66
N VAL A 178 19.05 -18.23 -10.82
CA VAL A 178 18.22 -17.01 -10.96
C VAL A 178 18.66 -16.21 -12.18
N CYS A 179 17.71 -15.92 -13.05
CA CYS A 179 17.90 -15.08 -14.23
C CYS A 179 17.52 -13.64 -13.90
N PHE A 180 18.37 -12.69 -14.26
CA PHE A 180 18.12 -11.26 -14.07
C PHE A 180 17.89 -10.58 -15.42
N TYR A 181 16.90 -9.70 -15.47
CA TYR A 181 16.57 -8.88 -16.62
C TYR A 181 16.72 -7.41 -16.23
N ARG A 182 17.49 -6.64 -16.99
CA ARG A 182 17.63 -5.19 -16.81
C ARG A 182 16.55 -4.49 -17.61
N THR A 183 15.85 -3.56 -16.96
CA THR A 183 14.86 -2.69 -17.59
C THR A 183 15.25 -1.24 -17.31
N GLY A 184 15.76 -0.56 -18.33
CA GLY A 184 16.33 0.79 -18.19
C GLY A 184 17.68 0.74 -17.48
N ASP A 185 18.03 1.79 -16.74
CA ASP A 185 19.36 1.89 -16.13
C ASP A 185 19.39 1.47 -14.66
N LEU A 186 18.31 1.73 -13.94
CA LEU A 186 18.25 1.59 -12.49
C LEU A 186 17.45 0.39 -12.00
N ILE A 187 16.64 -0.24 -12.88
CA ILE A 187 15.71 -1.31 -12.51
C ILE A 187 16.15 -2.65 -13.08
N TYR A 188 16.04 -3.67 -12.24
CA TYR A 188 16.27 -5.06 -12.57
C TYR A 188 15.05 -5.88 -12.14
N ILE A 189 14.84 -6.98 -12.83
CA ILE A 189 13.67 -7.84 -12.67
C ILE A 189 14.17 -9.28 -12.57
N ALA A 190 13.60 -10.06 -11.67
CA ALA A 190 13.90 -11.50 -11.52
C ALA A 190 12.63 -12.27 -11.14
N ASN A 191 12.46 -13.48 -11.66
CA ASN A 191 11.25 -14.27 -11.41
C ASN A 191 11.09 -14.61 -9.92
N SER A 192 12.19 -15.03 -9.27
CA SER A 192 12.21 -15.32 -7.84
C SER A 192 13.62 -15.22 -7.28
N ILE A 193 13.72 -15.02 -5.96
CA ILE A 193 15.01 -15.01 -5.26
C ILE A 193 14.96 -16.06 -4.16
N PRO A 194 15.78 -17.12 -4.24
CA PRO A 194 15.79 -18.18 -3.25
C PRO A 194 16.28 -17.68 -1.89
N PRO A 195 15.96 -18.41 -0.80
CA PRO A 195 16.48 -18.10 0.53
C PRO A 195 18.02 -18.16 0.54
N ASN A 196 18.63 -17.47 1.49
CA ASN A 196 20.09 -17.33 1.65
C ASN A 196 20.83 -16.57 0.52
N CYS A 197 20.09 -15.93 -0.40
CA CYS A 197 20.66 -15.08 -1.45
C CYS A 197 20.47 -13.58 -1.20
N PHE A 198 19.89 -13.21 -0.07
CA PHE A 198 19.70 -11.83 0.35
C PHE A 198 20.01 -11.67 1.84
N THR A 199 20.34 -10.44 2.23
CA THR A 199 20.65 -10.05 3.60
C THR A 199 19.71 -8.90 3.98
N GLY A 200 19.15 -8.97 5.19
CA GLY A 200 18.29 -7.94 5.74
C GLY A 200 18.49 -7.81 7.26
N PRO A 201 17.79 -6.87 7.91
CA PRO A 201 17.89 -6.69 9.36
C PRO A 201 17.45 -7.96 10.11
N ALA A 202 18.08 -8.25 11.25
CA ALA A 202 17.67 -9.41 12.04
C ALA A 202 16.22 -9.25 12.52
N ILE A 203 15.40 -10.28 12.30
CA ILE A 203 14.04 -10.29 12.84
C ILE A 203 14.19 -10.56 14.34
N PRO A 204 13.61 -9.73 15.22
CA PRO A 204 13.53 -10.08 16.62
C PRO A 204 12.74 -11.38 16.72
N ARG A 205 13.39 -12.46 17.17
CA ARG A 205 12.74 -13.75 17.39
C ARG A 205 11.51 -13.49 18.24
N ARG A 206 10.34 -13.73 17.66
CA ARG A 206 9.11 -13.80 18.45
C ARG A 206 9.39 -14.93 19.43
N LYS A 207 9.52 -14.63 20.72
CA LYS A 207 9.49 -15.68 21.75
C LYS A 207 8.30 -16.54 21.35
N GLU A 208 8.56 -17.82 21.07
CA GLU A 208 7.51 -18.81 20.97
C GLU A 208 6.72 -18.64 22.26
N VAL A 209 5.57 -17.95 22.17
CA VAL A 209 4.54 -18.21 23.15
C VAL A 209 4.27 -19.67 22.87
N PRO A 210 4.56 -20.57 23.82
CA PRO A 210 4.38 -21.99 23.58
C PRO A 210 3.02 -22.14 22.94
N GLU A 211 2.96 -22.85 21.81
CA GLU A 211 1.70 -23.39 21.34
C GLU A 211 1.00 -23.85 22.61
N LYS A 212 -0.15 -23.24 22.90
CA LYS A 212 -1.05 -23.85 23.86
C LYS A 212 -1.35 -25.17 23.20
N GLN A 213 -0.57 -26.18 23.60
CA GLN A 213 -0.92 -27.57 23.50
C GLN A 213 -2.41 -27.62 23.75
N ASP A 214 -3.12 -28.37 22.92
CA ASP A 214 -4.52 -28.70 23.06
C ASP A 214 -4.77 -29.50 24.37
N MET A 215 -4.36 -28.97 25.51
CA MET A 215 -4.84 -29.29 26.84
C MET A 215 -6.17 -28.59 27.06
N LYS A 216 -7.12 -28.93 26.19
CA LYS A 216 -8.55 -28.94 26.49
C LYS A 216 -9.19 -30.18 25.85
N LYS A 217 -8.66 -31.35 26.21
CA LYS A 217 -9.57 -32.38 26.71
C LYS A 217 -10.00 -31.92 28.09
N GLU A 218 -11.06 -31.10 28.12
CA GLU A 218 -11.90 -31.05 29.30
C GLU A 218 -12.42 -32.48 29.46
N GLU A 219 -11.85 -33.23 30.40
CA GLU A 219 -12.58 -34.34 31.02
C GLU A 219 -13.91 -33.74 31.47
N LYS A 220 -14.98 -34.05 30.74
CA LYS A 220 -16.32 -33.94 31.27
C LYS A 220 -16.35 -34.90 32.44
N VAL A 221 -16.09 -34.39 33.65
CA VAL A 221 -16.53 -35.08 34.87
C VAL A 221 -18.02 -35.27 34.69
N GLU A 222 -18.45 -36.52 34.53
CA GLU A 222 -19.85 -36.88 34.38
C GLU A 222 -20.59 -36.37 35.60
N ARG A 223 -21.41 -35.35 35.38
CA ARG A 223 -22.33 -34.86 36.41
C ARG A 223 -23.48 -35.86 36.46
N LEU A 224 -23.46 -36.72 37.47
CA LEU A 224 -24.60 -37.56 37.81
C LEU A 224 -25.80 -36.65 38.17
N PRO A 225 -27.02 -36.99 37.73
CA PRO A 225 -28.22 -36.20 38.04
C PRO A 225 -28.44 -36.17 39.56
N GLY A 226 -28.19 -35.03 40.18
CA GLY A 226 -28.38 -34.81 41.63
C GLY A 226 -27.19 -34.19 42.37
N SER A 227 -25.98 -34.10 41.78
CA SER A 227 -24.84 -33.47 42.45
C SER A 227 -24.68 -31.98 42.07
N PHE A 228 -24.96 -31.09 43.03
CA PHE A 228 -24.59 -29.67 42.94
C PHE A 228 -23.23 -29.45 43.60
N ILE A 229 -22.25 -28.96 42.83
CA ILE A 229 -20.99 -28.44 43.38
C ILE A 229 -21.18 -26.94 43.63
N LEU A 230 -21.20 -26.54 44.90
CA LEU A 230 -21.18 -25.14 45.32
C LEU A 230 -19.85 -24.50 44.91
N SER A 231 -19.83 -23.83 43.76
CA SER A 231 -18.67 -23.07 43.28
C SER A 231 -18.84 -21.60 43.69
N PHE A 232 -17.97 -21.13 44.58
CA PHE A 232 -17.93 -19.75 45.08
C PHE A 232 -17.28 -18.79 44.05
N ASP A 233 -17.81 -18.74 42.82
CA ASP A 233 -17.27 -17.91 41.71
C ASP A 233 -18.34 -16.91 41.18
N GLY A 234 -19.21 -16.44 42.09
CA GLY A 234 -20.37 -15.60 41.79
C GLY A 234 -20.05 -14.23 41.16
N GLU A 235 -18.86 -13.68 41.37
CA GLU A 235 -18.50 -12.37 40.81
C GLU A 235 -18.20 -12.40 39.31
N LYS A 236 -17.59 -13.48 38.81
CA LYS A 236 -17.19 -13.56 37.39
C LYS A 236 -18.41 -13.75 36.49
N ASP A 237 -19.40 -14.51 36.94
CA ASP A 237 -20.63 -14.74 36.18
C ASP A 237 -21.58 -13.54 36.21
N GLN A 238 -21.63 -12.78 37.30
CA GLN A 238 -22.34 -11.50 37.32
C GLN A 238 -21.71 -10.48 36.35
N LYS A 239 -20.37 -10.34 36.35
CA LYS A 239 -19.67 -9.45 35.38
C LYS A 239 -19.91 -9.86 33.93
N LYS A 240 -19.90 -11.17 33.61
CA LYS A 240 -20.23 -11.68 32.27
C LYS A 240 -21.68 -11.40 31.89
N LYS A 241 -22.64 -11.59 32.79
CA LYS A 241 -24.07 -11.28 32.54
C LYS A 241 -24.28 -9.78 32.28
N ILE A 242 -23.65 -8.91 33.07
CA ILE A 242 -23.74 -7.43 32.89
C ILE A 242 -23.14 -7.01 31.54
N ALA A 243 -21.97 -7.55 31.17
CA ALA A 243 -21.33 -7.26 29.88
C ALA A 243 -22.19 -7.71 28.69
N ARG A 244 -22.81 -8.90 28.79
CA ARG A 244 -23.70 -9.43 27.74
C ARG A 244 -24.96 -8.57 27.57
N LYS A 245 -25.54 -8.09 28.67
CA LYS A 245 -26.70 -7.18 28.67
C LYS A 245 -26.38 -5.81 28.06
N LYS A 246 -25.19 -5.24 28.36
CA LYS A 246 -24.70 -4.00 27.72
C LYS A 246 -24.54 -4.17 26.20
N ARG A 247 -23.92 -5.26 25.77
CA ARG A 247 -23.68 -5.54 24.35
C ARG A 247 -24.99 -5.74 23.56
N GLN A 248 -25.99 -6.40 24.16
CA GLN A 248 -27.32 -6.53 23.56
C GLN A 248 -28.06 -5.19 23.44
N LYS A 249 -28.01 -4.33 24.47
CA LYS A 249 -28.58 -2.98 24.39
C LYS A 249 -27.93 -2.13 23.29
N GLU A 250 -26.61 -2.24 23.11
CA GLU A 250 -25.89 -1.51 22.07
C GLU A 250 -26.27 -1.96 20.64
N ILE A 251 -26.49 -3.28 20.46
CA ILE A 251 -26.97 -3.85 19.19
C ILE A 251 -28.41 -3.42 18.90
N ALA A 252 -29.28 -3.42 19.92
CA ALA A 252 -30.66 -2.95 19.79
C ALA A 252 -30.72 -1.47 19.39
N TRP A 253 -29.98 -0.60 20.09
CA TRP A 253 -29.83 0.82 19.75
C TRP A 253 -29.35 1.05 18.32
N LYS A 254 -28.35 0.27 17.85
CA LYS A 254 -27.84 0.38 16.47
C LYS A 254 -28.90 -0.02 15.44
N LYS A 255 -29.74 -1.03 15.74
CA LYS A 255 -30.84 -1.46 14.86
C LYS A 255 -31.95 -0.42 14.80
N ASP A 256 -32.36 0.15 15.93
CA ASP A 256 -33.40 1.20 15.97
C ASP A 256 -32.95 2.49 15.28
N ARG A 257 -31.70 2.90 15.46
CA ARG A 257 -31.13 4.05 14.74
C ARG A 257 -31.13 3.84 13.22
N LYS A 258 -30.92 2.60 12.77
CA LYS A 258 -30.94 2.25 11.34
C LYS A 258 -32.37 2.24 10.79
N ARG A 259 -33.34 1.77 11.58
CA ARG A 259 -34.77 1.85 11.25
C ARG A 259 -35.27 3.29 11.14
N LEU A 260 -34.89 4.17 12.08
CA LEU A 260 -35.25 5.59 12.05
C LEU A 260 -34.67 6.31 10.83
N LYS A 261 -33.44 5.97 10.39
CA LYS A 261 -32.88 6.49 9.13
C LYS A 261 -33.69 6.04 7.91
N HIS A 262 -34.01 4.76 7.81
CA HIS A 262 -34.81 4.23 6.70
C HIS A 262 -36.26 4.75 6.69
N ALA A 263 -36.84 5.06 7.85
CA ALA A 263 -38.14 5.72 7.95
C ALA A 263 -38.07 7.19 7.49
N LYS A 264 -36.98 7.89 7.82
CA LYS A 264 -36.73 9.27 7.41
C LYS A 264 -36.47 9.40 5.91
N ASP A 265 -35.77 8.43 5.31
CA ASP A 265 -35.57 8.34 3.85
C ASP A 265 -36.86 7.99 3.10
N LYS A 266 -37.89 7.43 3.77
CA LYS A 266 -39.22 7.14 3.20
C LYS A 266 -40.22 8.28 3.34
N MET A 267 -39.94 9.32 4.13
CA MET A 267 -40.85 10.44 4.41
C MET A 267 -40.64 11.66 3.49
N TRP A 268 -39.62 11.65 2.63
CA TRP A 268 -39.46 12.65 1.56
C TRP A 268 -39.67 11.96 0.20
N PRO A 269 -40.83 12.15 -0.46
CA PRO A 269 -40.92 11.90 -1.89
C PRO A 269 -40.11 12.97 -2.65
N ALA A 270 -39.56 12.53 -3.78
CA ALA A 270 -38.75 13.22 -4.80
C ALA A 270 -38.70 14.75 -4.78
#